data_AF-B9DMN2-F1
#
_entry.id   AF-B9DMN2-F1
#
_cell.length_a   1.000
_cell.length_b   1.000
_cell.length_c   1.000
_cell.angle_alpha   90.00
_cell.angle_beta   90.00
_cell.angle_gamma   90.00
#
_symmetry.space_group_name_H-M   'P 1'
#
loop_
_entity.id
_entity.type
_entity.pdbx_description
1 polymer ?
#
loop_
_entity_poly.entity_id
_entity_poly.type
_entity_poly.pdbx_seq_one_letter_code
_entity_poly.pdbx_strand_id
1 'polypeptide(L)'
;MTDVDYPILERYMRNYHSMVDIYKNKPSDMDELQYMNLESIVKGITEVYNDSEVKIQQIIKLTWWDDKKYTDEVIADVIGVSELTLRHAREVILKRVAKAVDYV
;
A
#
# COMPACT_ATOMS: atom_id res chain seq x y z
N MET A 1 21.04 -7.14 3.58
CA MET A 1 19.77 -6.89 2.88
C MET A 1 18.72 -7.30 3.89
N THR A 2 18.14 -6.35 4.61
CA THR A 2 17.08 -6.67 5.55
C THR A 2 15.92 -7.26 4.75
N ASP A 3 15.39 -8.37 5.25
CA ASP A 3 14.35 -9.13 4.57
C ASP A 3 13.07 -8.30 4.69
N VAL A 4 12.66 -7.64 3.60
CA VAL A 4 11.47 -6.81 3.59
C VAL A 4 10.26 -7.72 3.86
N ASP A 5 9.58 -7.50 4.99
CA ASP A 5 8.38 -8.25 5.35
C ASP A 5 7.19 -7.80 4.46
N TYR A 6 7.15 -8.35 3.24
CA TYR A 6 6.09 -8.09 2.28
C TYR A 6 4.69 -8.36 2.83
N PRO A 7 4.42 -9.43 3.60
CA PRO A 7 3.13 -9.64 4.24
C PRO A 7 2.66 -8.47 5.13
N ILE A 8 3.55 -7.88 5.94
CA ILE A 8 3.22 -6.72 6.77
C ILE A 8 2.89 -5.49 5.90
N LEU A 9 3.71 -5.22 4.88
CA LEU A 9 3.47 -4.09 3.97
C LEU A 9 2.17 -4.27 3.18
N GLU A 10 1.86 -5.49 2.75
CA GLU A 10 0.61 -5.81 2.08
C GLU A 10 -0.59 -5.57 3.00
N ARG A 11 -0.45 -5.93 4.29
CA ARG A 11 -1.47 -5.62 5.29
C ARG A 11 -1.65 -4.11 5.47
N TYR A 12 -0.58 -3.32 5.45
CA TYR A 12 -0.70 -1.85 5.48
C TYR A 12 -1.43 -1.33 4.24
N MET A 13 -1.07 -1.80 3.05
CA MET A 13 -1.73 -1.40 1.80
C MET A 13 -3.24 -1.68 1.83
N ARG A 14 -3.65 -2.87 2.30
CA ARG A 14 -5.06 -3.26 2.41
C ARG A 14 -5.83 -2.46 3.44
N ASN A 15 -5.18 -2.07 4.54
CA ASN A 15 -5.82 -1.32 5.62
C ASN A 15 -5.70 0.20 5.48
N TYR A 16 -5.13 0.69 4.37
CA TYR A 16 -4.79 2.10 4.18
C TYR A 16 -5.93 3.06 4.53
N HIS A 17 -7.14 2.82 4.01
CA HIS A 17 -8.28 3.71 4.26
C HIS A 17 -8.72 3.73 5.73
N SER A 18 -8.76 2.57 6.38
CA SER A 18 -9.03 2.48 7.83
C SER A 18 -7.95 3.21 8.64
N MET A 19 -6.67 3.05 8.28
CA MET A 19 -5.57 3.77 8.92
C MET A 19 -5.66 5.29 8.72
N VAL A 20 -6.06 5.76 7.53
CA VAL A 20 -6.32 7.19 7.26
C VAL A 20 -7.43 7.73 8.16
N ASP A 21 -8.51 6.97 8.35
CA ASP A 21 -9.62 7.38 9.21
C ASP A 21 -9.19 7.45 10.68
N ILE A 22 -8.42 6.47 11.15
CA ILE A 22 -7.86 6.49 12.51
C ILE A 22 -6.91 7.68 12.68
N TYR A 23 -6.03 7.93 11.70
CA TYR A 23 -5.08 9.04 11.72
C TYR A 23 -5.79 10.40 11.80
N LYS A 24 -6.87 10.61 11.03
CA LYS A 24 -7.64 11.87 11.02
C LYS A 24 -8.41 12.10 12.32
N ASN A 25 -8.95 11.04 12.92
CA ASN A 25 -9.83 11.16 14.08
C ASN A 25 -9.11 11.00 15.42
N LYS A 26 -7.88 10.44 15.41
CA LYS A 26 -7.01 10.17 16.57
C LYS A 26 -7.76 9.68 17.83
N PRO A 27 -7.88 8.35 18.05
CA PRO A 27 -8.48 7.81 19.26
C PRO A 27 -7.84 8.36 20.53
N SER A 28 -8.65 8.60 21.57
CA SER A 28 -8.20 9.20 22.83
C SER A 28 -7.26 8.30 23.65
N ASP A 29 -7.31 6.99 23.40
CA ASP A 29 -6.52 5.95 24.04
C ASP A 29 -5.23 5.58 23.28
N MET A 30 -4.98 6.20 22.12
CA MET A 30 -3.77 5.97 21.33
C MET A 30 -2.57 6.73 21.90
N ASP A 31 -1.48 6.01 22.17
CA ASP A 31 -0.24 6.63 22.63
C ASP A 31 0.53 7.32 21.48
N GLU A 32 1.50 8.15 21.85
CA GLU A 32 2.26 8.96 20.89
C GLU A 32 3.08 8.11 19.92
N LEU A 33 3.68 7.01 20.38
CA LEU A 33 4.49 6.13 19.54
C LEU A 33 3.62 5.39 18.52
N GLN A 34 2.46 4.90 18.95
CA GLN A 34 1.45 4.30 18.07
C GLN A 34 0.99 5.31 17.01
N TYR A 35 0.73 6.55 17.40
CA TYR A 35 0.32 7.60 16.48
C TYR A 35 1.42 7.94 15.47
N MET A 36 2.67 8.10 15.91
CA MET A 36 3.81 8.37 15.02
C MET A 36 4.03 7.25 14.01
N ASN A 37 3.90 5.98 14.44
CA ASN A 37 4.00 4.83 13.54
C ASN A 37 2.88 4.83 12.50
N LEU A 38 1.63 5.08 12.93
CA LEU A 38 0.48 5.19 12.03
C LEU A 38 0.66 6.33 11.03
N GLU A 39 1.10 7.49 11.50
CA GLU A 39 1.37 8.67 10.68
C GLU A 39 2.43 8.36 9.61
N SER A 40 3.54 7.72 9.99
CA SER A 40 4.61 7.32 9.06
C SER A 40 4.06 6.39 7.97
N ILE A 41 3.30 5.36 8.34
CA ILE A 41 2.72 4.41 7.40
C ILE A 41 1.74 5.11 6.43
N VAL A 42 0.82 5.91 6.96
CA VAL A 42 -0.19 6.62 6.15
C VAL A 42 0.48 7.59 5.19
N LYS A 43 1.47 8.36 5.66
CA LYS A 43 2.19 9.32 4.81
C LYS A 43 3.02 8.63 3.74
N GLY A 44 3.78 7.58 4.10
CA GLY A 44 4.60 6.84 3.14
C GLY A 44 3.78 6.16 2.04
N ILE A 45 2.63 5.54 2.37
CA ILE A 45 1.73 4.98 1.35
C ILE A 45 1.14 6.08 0.46
N THR A 46 0.75 7.22 1.06
CA THR A 46 0.18 8.35 0.33
C THR A 46 1.20 8.95 -0.66
N GLU A 47 2.46 9.09 -0.24
CA GLU A 47 3.57 9.54 -1.08
C GLU A 47 3.77 8.60 -2.26
N VAL A 48 3.94 7.29 -1.99
CA VAL A 48 4.14 6.29 -3.05
C VAL A 48 2.98 6.29 -4.06
N TYR A 49 1.74 6.42 -3.60
CA TYR A 49 0.59 6.51 -4.50
C TYR A 49 0.61 7.80 -5.34
N ASN A 50 0.84 8.96 -4.72
CA ASN A 50 0.79 10.25 -5.42
C ASN A 50 1.93 10.41 -6.43
N ASP A 51 3.11 9.88 -6.13
CA ASP A 51 4.30 9.96 -7.00
C ASP A 51 4.30 8.88 -8.09
N SER A 52 3.32 7.96 -8.05
CA SER A 52 3.19 6.90 -9.03
C SER A 52 2.45 7.36 -10.29
N GLU A 53 2.86 6.83 -11.44
CA GLU A 53 2.13 7.01 -12.70
C GLU A 53 0.70 6.48 -12.60
N VAL A 54 -0.21 7.01 -13.44
CA VAL A 54 -1.64 6.65 -13.44
C VAL A 54 -1.88 5.15 -13.49
N LYS A 55 -1.10 4.41 -14.30
CA LYS A 55 -1.21 2.95 -14.41
C LYS A 55 -0.87 2.25 -13.09
N ILE A 56 0.15 2.72 -12.38
CA ILE A 56 0.56 2.18 -11.08
C ILE A 56 -0.49 2.53 -10.01
N GLN A 57 -1.05 3.73 -10.04
CA GLN A 57 -2.17 4.11 -9.17
C GLN A 57 -3.40 3.20 -9.37
N GLN A 58 -3.69 2.83 -10.62
CA GLN A 58 -4.77 1.87 -10.93
C GLN A 58 -4.46 0.47 -10.38
N ILE A 59 -3.22 -0.02 -10.52
CA ILE A 59 -2.80 -1.30 -9.92
C ILE A 59 -2.98 -1.27 -8.40
N ILE A 60 -2.60 -0.17 -7.74
CA ILE A 60 -2.77 -0.01 -6.29
C ILE A 60 -4.25 -0.16 -5.91
N LYS A 61 -5.12 0.58 -6.58
CA LYS A 61 -6.56 0.55 -6.33
C LYS A 61 -7.13 -0.84 -6.50
N LEU A 62 -6.93 -1.45 -7.68
CA LEU A 62 -7.51 -2.75 -8.00
C LEU A 62 -6.95 -3.91 -7.17
N THR A 63 -5.72 -3.78 -6.66
CA THR A 63 -5.08 -4.84 -5.86
C THR A 63 -5.44 -4.75 -4.37
N TRP A 64 -5.45 -3.54 -3.80
CA TRP A 64 -5.49 -3.37 -2.34
C TRP A 64 -6.65 -2.53 -1.82
N TRP A 65 -7.24 -1.63 -2.61
CA TRP A 65 -8.24 -0.66 -2.10
C TRP A 65 -9.65 -0.85 -2.64
N ASP A 66 -9.81 -1.53 -3.78
CA ASP A 66 -11.12 -1.99 -4.21
C ASP A 66 -11.55 -3.17 -3.32
N ASP A 67 -12.76 -3.10 -2.76
CA ASP A 67 -13.34 -4.16 -1.93
C ASP A 67 -13.64 -5.43 -2.75
N LYS A 68 -13.59 -5.32 -4.08
CA LYS A 68 -13.78 -6.45 -4.97
C LYS A 68 -12.52 -7.32 -5.03
N LYS A 69 -12.72 -8.61 -4.69
CA LYS A 69 -11.69 -9.65 -4.76
C LYS A 69 -11.45 -10.12 -6.20
N TYR A 70 -10.92 -9.24 -7.06
CA TYR A 70 -10.55 -9.64 -8.42
C TYR A 70 -9.37 -10.61 -8.41
N THR A 71 -9.34 -11.49 -9.39
CA THR A 71 -8.18 -12.36 -9.65
C THR A 71 -7.07 -11.56 -10.34
N ASP A 72 -5.84 -12.04 -10.26
CA ASP A 72 -4.70 -11.45 -10.97
C ASP A 72 -4.92 -11.37 -12.47
N GLU A 73 -5.56 -12.39 -13.05
CA GLU A 73 -5.94 -12.42 -14.46
C GLU A 73 -6.86 -11.23 -14.83
N VAL A 74 -7.92 -11.00 -14.05
CA VAL A 74 -8.86 -9.90 -14.28
C VAL A 74 -8.18 -8.55 -14.14
N ILE A 75 -7.35 -8.38 -13.11
CA ILE A 75 -6.61 -7.12 -12.91
C ILE A 75 -5.63 -6.90 -14.06
N ALA A 76 -4.89 -7.93 -14.47
CA ALA A 76 -3.92 -7.85 -15.54
C ALA A 76 -4.58 -7.49 -16.88
N ASP A 77 -5.73 -8.09 -17.18
CA ASP A 77 -6.56 -7.78 -18.36
C ASP A 77 -7.04 -6.32 -18.34
N VAL A 78 -7.63 -5.86 -17.24
CA VAL A 78 -8.14 -4.47 -17.09
C VAL A 78 -7.01 -3.44 -17.24
N ILE A 79 -5.82 -3.73 -16.72
CA ILE A 79 -4.64 -2.85 -16.81
C ILE A 79 -3.96 -2.94 -18.19
N GLY A 80 -4.22 -4.01 -18.95
CA GLY A 80 -3.59 -4.28 -20.25
C GLY A 80 -2.12 -4.72 -20.12
N VAL A 81 -1.83 -5.59 -19.16
CA VAL A 81 -0.48 -6.16 -18.90
C VAL A 81 -0.55 -7.67 -18.69
N SER A 82 0.60 -8.35 -18.67
CA SER A 82 0.65 -9.76 -18.25
C SER A 82 0.53 -9.91 -16.73
N GLU A 83 0.05 -11.06 -16.25
CA GLU A 83 0.08 -11.39 -14.81
C GLU A 83 1.49 -11.29 -14.20
N LEU A 84 2.52 -11.70 -14.96
CA LEU A 84 3.90 -11.61 -14.51
C LEU A 84 4.32 -10.14 -14.29
N THR A 85 3.96 -9.26 -15.23
CA THR A 85 4.19 -7.82 -15.12
C THR A 85 3.43 -7.23 -13.94
N LEU A 86 2.18 -7.66 -13.70
CA LEU A 86 1.38 -7.23 -12.55
C LEU A 86 2.03 -7.63 -11.23
N ARG A 87 2.48 -8.89 -11.08
CA ARG A 87 3.17 -9.37 -9.89
C ARG A 87 4.45 -8.59 -9.63
N HIS A 88 5.26 -8.37 -10.67
CA HIS A 88 6.47 -7.57 -10.55
C HIS A 88 6.17 -6.11 -10.14
N ALA A 89 5.13 -5.50 -10.71
CA ALA A 89 4.71 -4.16 -10.34
C ALA A 89 4.32 -4.08 -8.85
N ARG A 90 3.58 -5.08 -8.33
CA ARG A 90 3.21 -5.14 -6.91
C ARG A 90 4.42 -5.22 -6.00
N GLU A 91 5.40 -6.08 -6.32
CA GLU A 91 6.65 -6.15 -5.56
C GLU A 91 7.41 -4.82 -5.54
N VAL A 92 7.49 -4.15 -6.70
CA VAL A 92 8.16 -2.84 -6.82
C VAL A 92 7.42 -1.78 -6.00
N ILE A 93 6.09 -1.78 -6.00
CA ILE A 93 5.28 -0.89 -5.17
C ILE A 93 5.56 -1.13 -3.69
N LEU A 94 5.54 -2.39 -3.23
CA LEU A 94 5.82 -2.71 -1.82
C LEU A 94 7.25 -2.32 -1.42
N LYS A 95 8.25 -2.50 -2.28
CA LYS A 95 9.62 -2.00 -2.03
C LYS A 95 9.67 -0.47 -1.88
N ARG A 96 8.90 0.27 -2.69
CA ARG A 96 8.81 1.73 -2.56
C ARG A 96 8.13 2.12 -1.24
N VAL A 97 7.07 1.41 -0.84
CA VAL A 97 6.41 1.63 0.46
C VAL A 97 7.36 1.34 1.62
N ALA A 98 8.09 0.22 1.58
CA ALA A 98 9.09 -0.12 2.61
C ALA A 98 10.09 1.02 2.81
N LYS A 99 10.59 1.58 1.70
CA LYS A 99 11.51 2.72 1.73
C LYS A 99 10.85 4.00 2.26
N ALA A 100 9.60 4.28 1.88
CA ALA A 100 8.89 5.50 2.27
C ALA A 100 8.42 5.51 3.73
N VAL A 101 8.23 4.33 4.33
CA VAL A 101 7.82 4.18 5.74
C VAL A 101 9.00 3.93 6.68
N ASP A 102 10.24 4.11 6.19
CA ASP A 102 11.49 3.79 6.89
C ASP A 102 11.50 2.38 7.51
N TYR A 103 10.90 1.41 6.82
CA TYR A 103 10.86 0.02 7.26
C TYR A 103 12.21 -0.64 7.01
N VAL A 104 13.02 -0.78 8.07
CA VAL A 104 14.36 -1.38 8.04
C VAL A 104 14.27 -2.89 8.13
#